data_AF-A0A376AHL6-F1
#
_entry.id   AF-A0A376AHL6-F1
#
_cell.length_a   1.000
_cell.length_b   1.000
_cell.length_c   1.000
_cell.angle_alpha   90.00
_cell.angle_beta   90.00
_cell.angle_gamma   90.00
#
_symmetry.space_group_name_H-M   'P 1'
#
loop_
_entity.id
_entity.type
_entity.pdbx_description
1 polymer ?
#
loop_
_entity_poly.entity_id
_entity_poly.type
_entity_poly.pdbx_seq_one_letter_code
_entity_poly.pdbx_strand_id
1 'polypeptide(L)'
;MVNNSNTHHVATQLARQFHRAALAHDAAEAAGDENAERIHSARIDALREEVSFHPAGSPEGALYFAQLLRGDIDQMGDDESVFETERRLGRMERLAVSLVQYLERASGIDRTDYRLDWYGGHECDAQAFGSVSPVFAA
;
A
#
# COMPACT_ATOMS: atom_id res chain seq x y z
N MET A 1 -26.56 -6.72 -7.98
CA MET A 1 -25.82 -7.09 -6.76
C MET A 1 -24.41 -7.48 -7.18
N VAL A 2 -23.42 -6.65 -6.88
CA VAL A 2 -22.01 -7.01 -7.07
C VAL A 2 -21.66 -8.04 -6.00
N ASN A 3 -21.15 -9.20 -6.40
CA ASN A 3 -20.76 -10.27 -5.47
C ASN A 3 -19.55 -9.79 -4.65
N ASN A 4 -19.81 -9.24 -3.46
CA ASN A 4 -18.77 -8.74 -2.55
C ASN A 4 -17.76 -9.82 -2.14
N SER A 5 -18.09 -11.11 -2.26
CA SER A 5 -17.13 -12.19 -1.97
C SER A 5 -15.96 -12.25 -2.95
N ASN A 6 -16.17 -11.90 -4.23
CA ASN A 6 -15.13 -12.04 -5.25
C ASN A 6 -14.09 -10.91 -5.21
N THR A 7 -14.49 -9.70 -4.83
CA THR A 7 -13.61 -8.52 -4.79
C THR A 7 -12.58 -8.59 -3.65
N HIS A 8 -12.92 -9.22 -2.52
CA HIS A 8 -11.99 -9.43 -1.41
C HIS A 8 -10.79 -10.32 -1.77
N HIS A 9 -10.96 -11.23 -2.73
CA HIS A 9 -9.89 -12.10 -3.19
C HIS A 9 -8.90 -11.39 -4.13
N VAL A 10 -9.32 -10.33 -4.82
CA VAL A 10 -8.50 -9.64 -5.82
C VAL A 10 -7.31 -8.94 -5.18
N ALA A 11 -7.53 -8.13 -4.13
CA ALA A 11 -6.44 -7.45 -3.41
C ALA A 11 -5.39 -8.43 -2.87
N THR A 12 -5.83 -9.60 -2.37
CA THR A 12 -4.94 -10.67 -1.90
C THR A 12 -4.10 -11.24 -3.05
N GLN A 13 -4.71 -11.50 -4.20
CA GLN A 13 -4.00 -12.00 -5.37
C GLN A 13 -3.00 -10.97 -5.91
N LEU A 14 -3.39 -9.69 -5.94
CA LEU A 14 -2.52 -8.59 -6.37
C LEU A 14 -1.33 -8.44 -5.42
N ALA A 15 -1.54 -8.51 -4.09
CA ALA A 15 -0.45 -8.51 -3.12
C ALA A 15 0.56 -9.65 -3.36
N ARG A 16 0.08 -10.86 -3.66
CA ARG A 16 0.95 -12.01 -4.00
C ARG A 16 1.66 -11.85 -5.35
N GLN A 17 1.04 -11.16 -6.31
CA GLN A 17 1.67 -10.84 -7.58
C GLN A 17 2.75 -9.78 -7.41
N PHE A 18 2.48 -8.74 -6.60
CA PHE A 18 3.44 -7.71 -6.25
C PHE A 18 4.66 -8.32 -5.58
N HIS A 19 4.48 -9.14 -4.54
CA HIS A 19 5.59 -9.78 -3.84
C HIS A 19 6.51 -10.57 -4.79
N ARG A 20 5.92 -11.34 -5.73
CA ARG A 20 6.69 -12.07 -6.74
C ARG A 20 7.40 -11.14 -7.72
N ALA A 21 6.78 -10.04 -8.13
CA ALA A 21 7.38 -9.07 -9.03
C ALA A 21 8.55 -8.33 -8.35
N ALA A 22 8.42 -7.98 -7.07
CA ALA A 22 9.48 -7.36 -6.27
C ALA A 22 10.68 -8.29 -6.14
N LEU A 23 10.48 -9.56 -5.76
CA LEU A 23 11.59 -10.52 -5.70
C LEU A 23 12.29 -10.73 -7.05
N ALA A 24 11.52 -10.72 -8.15
CA ALA A 24 12.09 -10.83 -9.49
C ALA A 24 12.86 -9.56 -9.91
N HIS A 25 12.39 -8.39 -9.49
CA HIS A 25 13.09 -7.12 -9.66
C HIS A 25 14.44 -7.14 -8.93
N ASP A 26 14.44 -7.47 -7.64
CA ASP A 26 15.67 -7.53 -6.82
C ASP A 26 16.68 -8.54 -7.38
N ALA A 27 16.19 -9.67 -7.89
CA ALA A 27 17.03 -10.67 -8.55
C ALA A 27 17.63 -10.16 -9.87
N ALA A 28 16.86 -9.38 -10.65
CA ALA A 28 17.35 -8.77 -11.89
C ALA A 28 18.41 -7.69 -11.62
N GLU A 29 18.18 -6.85 -10.60
CA GLU A 29 19.14 -5.85 -10.13
C GLU A 29 20.45 -6.52 -9.68
N ALA A 30 20.37 -7.56 -8.84
CA ALA A 30 21.54 -8.31 -8.39
C ALA A 30 22.31 -9.01 -9.54
N ALA A 31 21.61 -9.35 -10.63
CA ALA A 31 22.20 -9.92 -11.83
C ALA A 31 22.75 -8.87 -12.83
N GLY A 32 22.44 -7.58 -12.62
CA GLY A 32 22.74 -6.51 -13.58
C GLY A 32 21.95 -6.60 -14.89
N ASP A 33 20.77 -7.22 -14.88
CA ASP A 33 19.88 -7.31 -16.05
C ASP A 33 18.92 -6.11 -16.10
N GLU A 34 19.39 -5.01 -16.69
CA GLU A 34 18.65 -3.75 -16.81
C GLU A 34 17.30 -3.91 -17.55
N ASN A 35 17.20 -4.86 -18.48
CA ASN A 35 15.96 -5.06 -19.21
C ASN A 35 14.91 -5.78 -18.37
N ALA A 36 15.32 -6.81 -17.61
CA ALA A 36 14.44 -7.49 -16.66
C ALA A 36 14.00 -6.55 -15.55
N GLU A 37 14.92 -5.74 -15.01
CA GLU A 37 14.62 -4.71 -14.00
C GLU A 37 13.52 -3.77 -14.49
N ARG A 38 13.67 -3.18 -15.68
CA ARG A 38 12.67 -2.28 -16.28
C ARG A 38 11.31 -2.95 -16.47
N ILE A 39 11.28 -4.23 -16.88
CA ILE A 39 10.03 -4.99 -17.06
C ILE A 39 9.34 -5.21 -15.71
N HIS A 40 10.10 -5.57 -14.68
CA HIS A 40 9.55 -5.82 -13.35
C HIS A 40 9.09 -4.53 -12.67
N SER A 41 9.83 -3.42 -12.85
CA SER A 41 9.46 -2.09 -12.38
C SER A 41 8.13 -1.62 -12.99
N ALA A 42 7.98 -1.69 -14.32
CA ALA A 42 6.72 -1.34 -14.99
C ALA A 42 5.54 -2.22 -14.54
N ARG A 43 5.79 -3.50 -14.23
CA ARG A 43 4.77 -4.40 -13.69
C ARG A 43 4.38 -4.04 -12.26
N ILE A 44 5.34 -3.66 -11.42
CA ILE A 44 5.09 -3.18 -10.07
C ILE A 44 4.19 -1.94 -10.12
N ASP A 45 4.50 -0.97 -10.98
CA ASP A 45 3.68 0.25 -11.12
C ASP A 45 2.25 -0.04 -11.57
N ALA A 46 2.06 -0.96 -12.53
CA ALA A 46 0.73 -1.39 -12.95
C ALA A 46 -0.06 -2.05 -11.79
N LEU A 47 0.60 -2.89 -10.98
CA LEU A 47 -0.02 -3.53 -9.82
C LEU A 47 -0.37 -2.53 -8.70
N ARG A 48 0.43 -1.47 -8.52
CA ARG A 48 0.19 -0.39 -7.57
C ARG A 48 -1.05 0.42 -7.93
N GLU A 49 -1.24 0.72 -9.21
CA GLU A 49 -2.43 1.43 -9.67
C GLU A 49 -3.67 0.52 -9.54
N GLU A 50 -3.59 -0.70 -10.06
CA GLU A 50 -4.73 -1.63 -10.09
C GLU A 50 -5.24 -1.94 -8.68
N VAL A 51 -4.35 -2.21 -7.71
CA VAL A 51 -4.77 -2.59 -6.36
C VAL A 51 -5.60 -1.50 -5.68
N SER A 52 -5.39 -0.23 -6.03
CA SER A 52 -6.11 0.90 -5.44
C SER A 52 -7.61 0.93 -5.76
N PHE A 53 -8.07 0.13 -6.72
CA PHE A 53 -9.48 0.02 -7.10
C PHE A 53 -10.21 -1.15 -6.41
N HIS A 54 -9.50 -1.91 -5.58
CA HIS A 54 -10.06 -3.08 -4.90
C HIS A 54 -10.11 -2.87 -3.39
N PRO A 55 -11.15 -3.36 -2.68
CA PRO A 55 -11.18 -3.29 -1.23
C PRO A 55 -10.17 -4.26 -0.62
N ALA A 56 -9.50 -3.85 0.47
CA ALA A 56 -8.72 -4.75 1.30
C ALA A 56 -9.67 -5.81 1.92
N GLY A 57 -9.52 -7.05 1.47
CA GLY A 57 -10.34 -8.18 1.92
C GLY A 57 -9.64 -9.16 2.85
N SER A 58 -8.37 -8.90 3.16
CA SER A 58 -7.50 -9.80 3.91
C SER A 58 -6.38 -9.03 4.61
N PRO A 59 -5.73 -9.62 5.63
CA PRO A 59 -4.54 -9.05 6.26
C PRO A 59 -3.42 -8.77 5.25
N GLU A 60 -3.21 -9.64 4.27
CA GLU A 60 -2.17 -9.49 3.25
C GLU A 60 -2.46 -8.30 2.32
N GLY A 61 -3.72 -8.13 1.91
CA GLY A 61 -4.15 -6.97 1.15
C GLY A 61 -3.97 -5.68 1.96
N ALA A 62 -4.39 -5.69 3.22
CA ALA A 62 -4.23 -4.55 4.12
C ALA A 62 -2.75 -4.16 4.32
N LEU A 63 -1.86 -5.14 4.51
CA LEU A 63 -0.42 -4.91 4.61
C LEU A 63 0.16 -4.30 3.33
N TYR A 64 -0.25 -4.82 2.17
CA TYR A 64 0.17 -4.26 0.88
C TYR A 64 -0.26 -2.80 0.74
N PHE A 65 -1.48 -2.46 1.16
CA PHE A 65 -2.00 -1.08 1.08
C PHE A 65 -1.21 -0.15 2.01
N ALA A 66 -0.90 -0.60 3.22
CA ALA A 66 -0.11 0.18 4.18
C ALA A 66 1.31 0.46 3.65
N GLN A 67 1.97 -0.54 3.06
CA GLN A 67 3.30 -0.36 2.47
C GLN A 67 3.27 0.54 1.23
N LEU A 68 2.23 0.43 0.40
CA LEU A 68 2.05 1.30 -0.75
C LEU A 68 1.83 2.77 -0.32
N LEU A 69 0.98 3.00 0.68
CA LEU A 69 0.78 4.32 1.28
C LEU A 69 2.09 4.90 1.82
N ARG A 70 2.88 4.10 2.54
CA ARG A 70 4.18 4.54 3.05
C ARG A 70 5.11 4.95 1.90
N GLY A 71 5.21 4.13 0.86
CA GLY A 71 6.01 4.42 -0.32
C GLY A 71 5.55 5.67 -1.07
N ASP A 72 4.24 5.87 -1.22
CA ASP A 72 3.68 7.07 -1.85
C ASP A 72 4.04 8.35 -1.07
N ILE A 73 4.00 8.29 0.27
CA ILE A 73 4.41 9.39 1.17
C ILE A 73 5.91 9.66 1.06
N ASP A 74 6.75 8.63 1.15
CA ASP A 74 8.22 8.78 1.11
C ASP A 74 8.71 9.34 -0.24
N GLN A 75 7.93 9.13 -1.31
CA GLN A 75 8.23 9.63 -2.65
C GLN A 75 7.61 11.01 -2.95
N MET A 76 6.86 11.63 -2.03
CA MET A 76 6.34 12.98 -2.25
C MET A 76 7.51 13.98 -2.24
N GLY A 77 7.70 14.68 -3.36
CA GLY A 77 8.74 15.69 -3.51
C GLY A 77 8.23 16.92 -4.24
N ASP A 78 8.94 18.04 -4.05
CA ASP A 78 8.53 19.35 -4.58
C ASP A 78 8.60 19.45 -6.12
N ASP A 79 9.32 18.52 -6.77
CA ASP A 79 9.57 18.53 -8.22
C ASP A 79 8.53 17.70 -9.03
N GLU A 80 7.47 17.20 -8.41
CA GLU A 80 6.43 16.42 -9.08
C GLU A 80 5.41 17.32 -9.81
N SER A 81 5.02 16.93 -11.03
CA SER A 81 3.98 17.66 -11.76
C SER A 81 2.65 17.62 -11.01
N VAL A 82 1.86 18.69 -11.09
CA VAL A 82 0.53 18.78 -10.45
C VAL A 82 -0.34 17.55 -10.77
N PHE A 83 -0.32 17.09 -12.02
CA PHE A 83 -1.09 15.93 -12.45
C PHE A 83 -0.68 14.63 -11.74
N GLU A 84 0.62 14.37 -11.61
CA GLU A 84 1.12 13.18 -10.92
C GLU A 84 0.86 13.26 -9.41
N THR A 85 0.99 14.45 -8.83
CA THR A 85 0.62 14.71 -7.43
C THR A 85 -0.86 14.41 -7.18
N GLU A 86 -1.77 14.92 -8.02
CA GLU A 86 -3.21 14.66 -7.90
C GLU A 86 -3.54 13.17 -8.06
N ARG A 87 -2.92 12.51 -9.05
CA ARG A 87 -3.11 11.06 -9.28
C ARG A 87 -2.66 10.25 -8.06
N ARG A 88 -1.50 10.58 -7.49
CA ARG A 88 -0.95 9.93 -6.29
C ARG A 88 -1.84 10.17 -5.07
N LEU A 89 -2.25 11.41 -4.81
CA LEU A 89 -3.17 11.74 -3.71
C LEU A 89 -4.49 10.98 -3.83
N GLY A 90 -5.06 10.90 -5.04
CA GLY A 90 -6.27 10.13 -5.29
C GLY A 90 -6.08 8.62 -5.03
N ARG A 91 -4.92 8.06 -5.35
CA ARG A 91 -4.58 6.67 -5.01
C ARG A 91 -4.46 6.48 -3.49
N MET A 92 -3.74 7.38 -2.81
CA MET A 92 -3.57 7.35 -1.36
C MET A 92 -4.93 7.41 -0.64
N GLU A 93 -5.84 8.27 -1.07
CA GLU A 93 -7.19 8.36 -0.52
C GLU A 93 -7.94 7.02 -0.65
N ARG A 94 -7.95 6.41 -1.85
CA ARG A 94 -8.61 5.11 -2.07
C ARG A 94 -8.05 4.01 -1.18
N LEU A 95 -6.73 3.94 -1.04
CA LEU A 95 -6.04 2.96 -0.20
C LEU A 95 -6.36 3.17 1.28
N ALA A 96 -6.31 4.42 1.76
CA ALA A 96 -6.61 4.77 3.15
C ALA A 96 -8.06 4.44 3.51
N VAL A 97 -9.02 4.83 2.67
CA VAL A 97 -10.44 4.50 2.85
C VAL A 97 -10.65 2.98 2.92
N SER A 98 -10.01 2.24 2.02
CA SER A 98 -10.11 0.78 1.99
C SER A 98 -9.48 0.11 3.22
N LEU A 99 -8.37 0.65 3.73
CA LEU A 99 -7.72 0.15 4.94
C LEU A 99 -8.58 0.39 6.17
N VAL A 100 -9.18 1.59 6.31
CA VAL A 100 -10.12 1.90 7.40
C VAL A 100 -11.31 0.95 7.34
N GLN A 101 -11.93 0.76 6.18
CA GLN A 101 -13.05 -0.18 6.02
C GLN A 101 -12.69 -1.62 6.39
N TYR A 102 -11.47 -2.05 6.06
CA TYR A 102 -10.98 -3.37 6.48
C TYR A 102 -10.84 -3.44 8.01
N LEU A 103 -10.23 -2.44 8.63
CA LEU A 103 -10.03 -2.38 10.08
C LEU A 103 -11.36 -2.31 10.85
N GLU A 104 -12.34 -1.54 10.39
CA GLU A 104 -13.67 -1.49 10.99
C GLU A 104 -14.34 -2.87 11.01
N ARG A 105 -14.32 -3.57 9.86
CA ARG A 105 -14.88 -4.93 9.76
C ARG A 105 -14.12 -5.94 10.60
N ALA A 106 -12.79 -5.83 10.66
CA ALA A 106 -11.94 -6.78 11.36
C ALA A 106 -11.97 -6.59 12.89
N SER A 107 -12.08 -5.34 13.36
CA SER A 107 -12.11 -5.00 14.79
C SER A 107 -13.51 -4.93 15.37
N GLY A 108 -14.53 -4.68 14.54
CA GLY A 108 -15.89 -4.38 14.99
C GLY A 108 -16.06 -2.98 15.58
N ILE A 109 -15.07 -2.11 15.43
CA ILE A 109 -15.06 -0.72 15.92
C ILE A 109 -15.32 0.21 14.74
N ASP A 110 -16.23 1.17 14.87
CA ASP A 110 -16.55 2.11 13.80
C ASP A 110 -15.56 3.29 13.81
N ARG A 111 -15.23 3.85 12.63
CA ARG A 111 -14.35 5.03 12.56
C ARG A 111 -14.87 6.23 13.36
N THR A 112 -16.19 6.33 13.57
CA THR A 112 -16.80 7.40 14.37
C THR A 112 -16.54 7.26 15.87
N ASP A 113 -16.19 6.05 16.33
CA ASP A 113 -15.73 5.81 17.70
C ASP A 113 -14.32 6.40 17.90
N TYR A 114 -13.55 6.57 16.82
CA TYR A 114 -12.27 7.25 16.83
C TYR A 114 -12.49 8.75 16.65
N ARG A 115 -12.18 9.51 17.71
CA ARG A 115 -12.23 10.98 17.75
C ARG A 115 -11.19 11.60 16.82
N LEU A 116 -11.49 11.67 15.51
CA LEU A 116 -10.60 12.24 14.49
C LEU A 116 -10.27 13.71 14.74
N ASP A 117 -11.16 14.43 15.44
CA ASP A 117 -10.95 15.78 15.96
C ASP A 117 -9.74 15.90 16.90
N TRP A 118 -9.35 14.81 17.55
CA TRP A 118 -8.15 14.75 18.38
C TRP A 118 -6.87 14.82 17.53
N TYR A 119 -6.83 14.14 16.39
CA TYR A 119 -5.60 13.97 15.61
C TYR A 119 -5.26 15.17 14.71
N GLY A 120 -6.18 16.13 14.52
CA GLY A 120 -5.98 17.29 13.63
C GLY A 120 -4.93 18.32 14.08
N GLY A 121 -4.20 18.09 15.18
CA GLY A 121 -3.22 19.04 15.71
C GLY A 121 -2.12 18.44 16.58
N HIS A 122 -1.83 17.15 16.45
CA HIS A 122 -0.75 16.50 17.20
C HIS A 122 0.33 16.02 16.26
N GLU A 123 1.57 16.49 16.48
CA GLU A 123 2.75 15.96 15.81
C GLU A 123 2.85 14.46 16.12
N CYS A 124 2.81 13.62 15.09
CA CYS A 124 2.98 12.18 15.24
C CYS A 124 4.45 11.91 15.56
N ASP A 125 4.76 11.56 16.81
CA ASP A 125 6.11 11.11 17.18
C ASP A 125 6.35 9.71 16.62
N ALA A 126 6.88 9.66 15.40
CA ALA A 126 7.22 8.42 14.70
C ALA A 126 8.26 7.57 15.45
N GLN A 127 8.96 8.11 16.46
CA GLN A 127 9.92 7.34 17.27
C GLN A 127 9.25 6.33 18.20
N ALA A 128 7.96 6.51 18.52
CA ALA A 128 7.24 5.65 19.47
C ALA A 128 6.93 4.23 18.95
N PHE A 129 7.01 3.99 17.63
CA PHE A 129 6.63 2.71 17.03
C PHE A 129 7.77 1.68 16.94
N GLY A 130 8.99 2.05 17.37
CA GLY A 130 10.14 1.15 17.41
C GLY A 130 10.68 0.78 16.02
N SER A 131 12.00 0.67 15.88
CA SER A 131 12.58 0.01 14.71
C SER A 131 12.11 -1.44 14.71
N VAL A 132 11.52 -1.90 13.60
CA VAL A 132 11.25 -3.32 13.40
C VAL A 132 12.60 -4.02 13.45
N SER A 133 12.87 -4.73 14.53
CA SER A 133 14.14 -5.40 14.78
C SER A 133 14.38 -6.44 13.67
N PRO A 134 15.57 -6.51 13.05
CA PRO A 134 15.87 -7.48 12.00
C PRO A 134 16.10 -8.85 12.65
N VAL A 135 15.01 -9.56 12.99
CA VAL A 135 15.09 -10.89 13.63
C VAL A 135 15.26 -12.03 12.60
N PHE A 136 15.40 -11.74 11.30
CA PHE A 136 15.60 -12.77 10.27
C PHE A 136 16.78 -12.49 9.35
N ALA A 137 17.96 -12.26 9.94
CA ALA A 137 19.24 -12.43 9.25
C ALA A 137 20.10 -13.42 10.06
N ALA A 138 19.87 -14.72 9.86
CA ALA A 138 20.79 -15.80 10.22
C ALA A 138 20.58 -16.98 9.26
#